data_AF-M1BRD8-F1
#
_entry.id   AF-M1BRD8-F1
#
_cell.length_a   1.000
_cell.length_b   1.000
_cell.length_c   1.000
_cell.angle_alpha   90.00
_cell.angle_beta   90.00
_cell.angle_gamma   90.00
#
_symmetry.space_group_name_H-M   'P 1'
#
loop_
_entity.id
_entity.type
_entity.pdbx_description
1 polymer ?
#
loop_
_entity_poly.entity_id
_entity_poly.type
_entity_poly.pdbx_seq_one_letter_code
_entity_poly.pdbx_strand_id
1 'polypeptide(L)'
;MGYYDSFKQRGASRRGFKVNMNRIKLGQFWDSLIDKLEANELPYDFHKRAKWVNASQFYKLVVEPLDIAEYYRTGMHLVKGHYMQHGRERRYKIFDKWWNTENGTDHPTARSRFASSTQDSCFWAQVEEARDGLIKVRAESDARKFIKMLEDVTKFDQYAKRLIENKEVSQDVLAKNSSYTKFIEEWNDFQSQLQLLQPQFP
;
A
#
# COMPACT_ATOMS: atom_id res chain seq x y z
N MET A 1 -1.08 -16.09 -6.55
CA MET A 1 -0.36 -14.89 -6.09
C MET A 1 -1.04 -13.68 -6.73
N GLY A 2 -1.19 -12.58 -5.99
CA GLY A 2 -1.79 -11.37 -6.53
C GLY A 2 -0.87 -10.64 -7.50
N TYR A 3 -1.40 -9.60 -8.17
CA TYR A 3 -0.63 -8.82 -9.14
C TYR A 3 0.59 -8.11 -8.53
N TYR A 4 0.46 -7.60 -7.29
CA TYR A 4 1.52 -6.96 -6.53
C TYR A 4 2.73 -7.90 -6.37
N ASP A 5 2.52 -9.07 -5.76
CA ASP A 5 3.57 -10.06 -5.51
C ASP A 5 4.18 -10.59 -6.81
N SER A 6 3.34 -10.84 -7.82
CA SER A 6 3.79 -11.29 -9.13
C SER A 6 4.71 -10.26 -9.79
N PHE A 7 4.41 -8.97 -9.64
CA PHE A 7 5.24 -7.89 -10.16
C PHE A 7 6.52 -7.68 -9.32
N LYS A 8 6.43 -7.76 -8.00
CA LYS A 8 7.59 -7.67 -7.10
C LYS A 8 8.60 -8.79 -7.38
N GLN A 9 8.12 -10.00 -7.67
CA GLN A 9 8.95 -11.19 -7.89
C GLN A 9 9.21 -11.51 -9.37
N ARG A 10 8.92 -10.57 -10.29
CA ARG A 10 8.85 -10.81 -11.74
C ARG A 10 10.13 -11.31 -12.42
N GLY A 11 11.28 -11.31 -11.75
CA GLY A 11 12.58 -11.72 -12.31
C GLY A 11 12.85 -11.09 -13.69
N ALA A 12 13.46 -11.87 -14.59
CA ALA A 12 13.72 -11.49 -15.98
C ALA A 12 12.54 -11.74 -16.94
N SER A 13 11.30 -11.85 -16.43
CA SER A 13 10.16 -12.22 -17.28
C SER A 13 9.76 -11.11 -18.26
N ARG A 14 9.54 -11.47 -19.54
CA ARG A 14 9.08 -10.53 -20.59
C ARG A 14 7.78 -9.82 -20.20
N ARG A 15 6.85 -10.55 -19.57
CA ARG A 15 5.58 -10.00 -19.07
C ARG A 15 5.83 -8.96 -17.97
N GLY A 16 6.71 -9.27 -17.01
CA GLY A 16 7.09 -8.34 -15.95
C GLY A 16 7.71 -7.06 -16.48
N PHE A 17 8.61 -7.15 -17.46
CA PHE A 17 9.18 -5.98 -18.12
C PHE A 17 8.12 -5.13 -18.82
N LYS A 18 7.19 -5.75 -19.55
CA LYS A 18 6.09 -5.02 -20.21
C LYS A 18 5.23 -4.26 -19.20
N VAL A 19 4.89 -4.87 -18.06
CA VAL A 19 4.14 -4.20 -16.99
C VAL A 19 4.94 -3.02 -16.42
N ASN A 20 6.24 -3.18 -16.19
CA ASN A 20 7.09 -2.10 -15.68
C ASN A 20 7.22 -0.94 -16.69
N MET A 21 7.31 -1.23 -17.98
CA MET A 21 7.30 -0.20 -19.02
C MET A 21 5.99 0.56 -19.06
N ASN A 22 4.86 -0.12 -18.91
CA ASN A 22 3.55 0.53 -18.84
C ASN A 22 3.42 1.41 -17.59
N ARG A 23 3.90 0.95 -16.43
CA ARG A 23 3.97 1.73 -15.18
C ARG A 23 4.72 3.06 -15.41
N ILE A 24 5.90 3.00 -16.01
CA ILE A 24 6.73 4.18 -16.30
C ILE A 24 6.03 5.13 -17.29
N LYS A 25 5.50 4.60 -18.41
CA LYS A 25 4.80 5.42 -19.41
C LYS A 25 3.57 6.13 -18.83
N LEU A 26 2.79 5.44 -18.00
CA LEU A 26 1.63 6.04 -17.35
C LEU A 26 2.05 7.10 -16.32
N GLY A 27 3.12 6.87 -15.57
CA GLY A 27 3.71 7.87 -14.68
C GLY A 27 4.07 9.15 -15.45
N GLN A 28 4.85 9.02 -16.53
CA GLN A 28 5.25 10.14 -17.39
C GLN A 28 4.07 10.91 -17.97
N PHE A 29 3.02 10.20 -18.41
CA PHE A 29 1.80 10.84 -18.89
C PHE A 29 1.15 11.71 -17.80
N TRP A 30 0.99 11.17 -16.60
CA TRP A 30 0.36 11.88 -15.49
C TRP A 30 1.21 13.04 -14.98
N ASP A 31 2.53 12.85 -14.87
CA ASP A 31 3.46 13.90 -14.47
C ASP A 31 3.40 15.07 -15.46
N SER A 32 3.47 14.80 -16.78
CA SER A 32 3.32 15.85 -17.81
C SER A 32 1.96 16.55 -17.77
N LEU A 33 0.87 15.81 -17.50
CA LEU A 33 -0.47 16.39 -17.38
C LEU A 33 -0.56 17.35 -16.19
N ILE A 34 0.03 16.98 -15.05
CA ILE A 34 0.11 17.81 -13.86
C ILE A 34 0.95 19.06 -14.13
N ASP A 35 2.09 18.93 -14.80
CA ASP A 35 2.95 20.07 -15.14
C ASP A 35 2.20 21.09 -16.01
N LYS A 36 1.44 20.61 -17.01
CA LYS A 36 0.59 21.47 -17.85
C LYS A 36 -0.52 22.15 -17.06
N LEU A 37 -1.12 21.46 -16.10
CA LEU A 37 -2.12 22.06 -15.22
C LEU A 37 -1.52 23.21 -14.40
N GLU A 38 -0.32 23.01 -13.87
CA GLU A 38 0.38 24.00 -13.04
C GLU A 38 0.94 25.18 -13.85
N ALA A 39 1.27 24.95 -15.11
CA ALA A 39 1.61 25.98 -16.08
C ALA A 39 0.40 26.77 -16.60
N ASN A 40 -0.82 26.48 -16.11
CA ASN A 40 -2.08 27.06 -16.57
C ASN A 40 -2.36 26.83 -18.07
N GLU A 41 -1.80 25.75 -18.65
CA GLU A 41 -2.07 25.34 -20.03
C GLU A 41 -3.36 24.52 -20.17
N LEU A 42 -4.00 24.18 -19.04
CA LEU A 42 -5.27 23.46 -18.96
C LEU A 42 -6.34 24.34 -18.29
N PRO A 43 -7.65 24.06 -18.54
CA PRO A 43 -8.73 24.76 -17.86
C PRO A 43 -8.58 24.72 -16.33
N TYR A 44 -8.87 25.83 -15.65
CA TYR A 44 -8.69 25.97 -14.20
C TYR A 44 -9.48 24.94 -13.38
N ASP A 45 -10.61 24.47 -13.90
CA ASP A 45 -11.52 23.50 -13.28
C ASP A 45 -11.17 22.05 -13.63
N PHE A 46 -10.09 21.80 -14.38
CA PHE A 46 -9.72 20.47 -14.87
C PHE A 46 -9.68 19.40 -13.78
N HIS A 47 -9.09 19.74 -12.64
CA HIS A 47 -8.94 18.85 -11.47
C HIS A 47 -10.26 18.57 -10.72
N LYS A 48 -11.34 19.28 -11.05
CA LYS A 48 -12.69 19.10 -10.50
C LYS A 48 -13.58 18.28 -11.42
N ARG A 49 -13.18 18.11 -12.68
CA ARG A 49 -13.99 17.36 -13.65
C ARG A 49 -13.95 15.87 -13.30
N ALA A 50 -15.13 15.30 -13.06
CA ALA A 50 -15.31 13.90 -12.67
C ALA A 50 -14.52 12.90 -13.55
N LYS A 51 -14.38 13.16 -14.85
CA LYS A 51 -13.56 12.34 -15.76
C LYS A 51 -12.11 12.20 -15.27
N TRP A 52 -11.46 13.30 -14.90
CA TRP A 52 -10.05 13.32 -14.51
C TRP A 52 -9.84 12.85 -13.08
N VAL A 53 -10.77 13.19 -12.20
CA VAL A 53 -10.80 12.71 -10.81
C VAL A 53 -10.93 11.20 -10.77
N ASN A 54 -11.89 10.62 -11.50
CA ASN A 54 -12.05 9.16 -11.57
C ASN A 54 -10.89 8.47 -12.27
N ALA A 55 -10.36 9.03 -13.37
CA ALA A 55 -9.23 8.44 -14.09
C ALA A 55 -7.95 8.43 -13.25
N SER A 56 -7.66 9.52 -12.54
CA SER A 56 -6.49 9.62 -11.66
C SER A 56 -6.62 8.71 -10.44
N GLN A 57 -7.82 8.62 -9.85
CA GLN A 57 -8.10 7.68 -8.77
C GLN A 57 -7.90 6.23 -9.21
N PHE A 58 -8.47 5.84 -10.35
CA PHE A 58 -8.30 4.48 -10.87
C PHE A 58 -6.84 4.15 -11.18
N TYR A 59 -6.12 5.09 -11.80
CA TYR A 59 -4.67 4.96 -12.02
C TYR A 59 -3.93 4.76 -10.69
N LYS A 60 -4.23 5.57 -9.66
CA LYS A 60 -3.62 5.45 -8.34
C LYS A 60 -3.85 4.07 -7.72
N LEU A 61 -5.10 3.59 -7.70
CA LEU A 61 -5.44 2.29 -7.09
C LEU A 61 -4.77 1.08 -7.77
N VAL A 62 -4.45 1.18 -9.06
CA VAL A 62 -3.86 0.09 -9.84
C VAL A 62 -2.34 0.19 -9.97
N VAL A 63 -1.79 1.40 -10.09
CA VAL A 63 -0.38 1.61 -10.43
C VAL A 63 0.48 1.95 -9.21
N GLU A 64 -0.05 2.64 -8.20
CA GLU A 64 0.73 2.94 -6.99
C GLU A 64 1.22 1.66 -6.29
N PRO A 65 0.44 0.57 -6.19
CA PRO A 65 0.96 -0.71 -5.71
C PRO A 65 2.15 -1.26 -6.50
N LEU A 66 2.23 -0.99 -7.82
CA LEU A 66 3.37 -1.40 -8.64
C LEU A 66 4.60 -0.53 -8.37
N ASP A 67 4.41 0.76 -8.10
CA ASP A 67 5.49 1.66 -7.67
C ASP A 67 6.04 1.24 -6.30
N ILE A 68 5.15 0.91 -5.35
CA ILE A 68 5.50 0.34 -4.05
C ILE A 68 6.28 -0.97 -4.22
N ALA A 69 5.76 -1.88 -5.04
CA ALA A 69 6.43 -3.16 -5.31
C ALA A 69 7.83 -2.94 -5.86
N GLU A 70 8.03 -1.99 -6.77
CA GLU A 70 9.34 -1.67 -7.32
C GLU A 70 10.27 -1.05 -6.26
N TYR A 71 9.77 -0.15 -5.44
CA TYR A 71 10.49 0.50 -4.36
C TYR A 71 11.07 -0.52 -3.37
N TYR A 72 10.24 -1.46 -2.92
CA TYR A 72 10.68 -2.50 -1.98
C TYR A 72 11.52 -3.58 -2.67
N ARG A 73 11.21 -3.96 -3.92
CA ARG A 73 12.01 -4.93 -4.70
C ARG A 73 13.46 -4.48 -4.90
N THR A 74 13.67 -3.18 -5.13
CA THR A 74 15.00 -2.61 -5.40
C THR A 74 15.76 -2.23 -4.12
N GLY A 75 15.20 -2.49 -2.94
CA GLY A 75 15.85 -2.18 -1.67
C GLY A 75 15.88 -0.69 -1.34
N MET A 76 15.10 0.15 -2.03
CA MET A 76 15.11 1.60 -1.81
C MET A 76 14.72 1.99 -0.39
N HIS A 77 13.88 1.19 0.26
CA HIS A 77 13.51 1.37 1.67
C HIS A 77 14.70 1.29 2.63
N LEU A 78 15.75 0.54 2.29
CA LEU A 78 16.98 0.44 3.08
C LEU A 78 17.90 1.66 2.90
N VAL A 79 17.81 2.32 1.75
CA VAL A 79 18.67 3.47 1.40
C VAL A 79 18.01 4.79 1.77
N LYS A 80 16.73 4.96 1.47
CA LYS A 80 15.98 6.21 1.62
C LYS A 80 15.00 6.19 2.78
N GLY A 81 14.75 5.03 3.40
CA GLY A 81 13.67 4.83 4.37
C GLY A 81 12.35 4.41 3.71
N HIS A 82 11.32 4.15 4.51
CA HIS A 82 10.08 3.53 4.02
C HIS A 82 9.30 4.39 3.02
N TYR A 83 8.51 3.71 2.16
CA TYR A 83 7.85 4.31 1.01
C TYR A 83 6.94 5.49 1.37
N MET A 84 6.15 5.38 2.45
CA MET A 84 5.18 6.41 2.83
C MET A 84 5.85 7.77 3.07
N GLN A 85 7.04 7.76 3.66
CA GLN A 85 7.77 8.97 4.02
C GLN A 85 8.70 9.45 2.90
N HIS A 86 9.34 8.52 2.17
CA HIS A 86 10.48 8.86 1.30
C HIS A 86 10.36 8.35 -0.15
N GLY A 87 9.40 7.49 -0.44
CA GLY A 87 9.22 6.88 -1.76
C GLY A 87 8.01 7.38 -2.54
N ARG A 88 7.01 7.95 -1.85
CA ARG A 88 5.72 8.30 -2.47
C ARG A 88 5.83 9.51 -3.40
N GLU A 89 5.55 9.23 -4.67
CA GLU A 89 5.63 10.17 -5.77
C GLU A 89 4.60 11.31 -5.66
N ARG A 90 4.98 12.48 -6.16
CA ARG A 90 4.18 13.72 -6.05
C ARG A 90 2.78 13.58 -6.63
N ARG A 91 2.65 12.91 -7.78
CA ARG A 91 1.36 12.69 -8.48
C ARG A 91 0.30 12.06 -7.59
N TYR A 92 0.65 11.09 -6.75
CA TYR A 92 -0.31 10.41 -5.88
C TYR A 92 -0.86 11.34 -4.80
N LYS A 93 -0.02 12.21 -4.25
CA LYS A 93 -0.44 13.24 -3.28
C LYS A 93 -1.38 14.26 -3.93
N ILE A 94 -1.18 14.57 -5.20
CA ILE A 94 -2.07 15.46 -5.97
C ILE A 94 -3.43 14.78 -6.21
N PHE A 95 -3.42 13.50 -6.58
CA PHE A 95 -4.65 12.74 -6.79
C PHE A 95 -5.46 12.54 -5.52
N ASP A 96 -4.82 12.38 -4.36
CA ASP A 96 -5.52 12.41 -3.07
C ASP A 96 -6.28 13.72 -2.87
N LYS A 97 -5.68 14.86 -3.21
CA LYS A 97 -6.35 16.18 -3.11
C LYS A 97 -7.53 16.30 -4.06
N TRP A 98 -7.37 15.86 -5.32
CA TRP A 98 -8.45 15.88 -6.31
C TRP A 98 -9.62 15.01 -5.87
N TRP A 99 -9.34 13.81 -5.36
CA TRP A 99 -10.35 12.88 -4.90
C TRP A 99 -11.13 13.40 -3.68
N ASN A 100 -10.41 13.89 -2.67
CA ASN A 100 -11.01 14.34 -1.39
C ASN A 100 -11.83 15.63 -1.54
N THR A 101 -11.51 16.48 -2.53
CA THR A 101 -12.24 17.73 -2.77
C THR A 101 -13.63 17.46 -3.39
N GLU A 102 -13.75 16.45 -4.25
CA GLU A 102 -15.00 16.14 -4.95
C GLU A 102 -15.90 15.14 -4.21
N ASN A 103 -15.32 14.13 -3.53
CA ASN A 103 -16.10 13.03 -2.96
C ASN A 103 -16.25 13.10 -1.43
N GLY A 104 -15.65 14.11 -0.77
CA GLY A 104 -15.56 14.16 0.68
C GLY A 104 -14.78 12.98 1.27
N THR A 105 -14.82 12.82 2.59
CA THR A 105 -14.25 11.69 3.32
C THR A 105 -15.30 10.64 3.69
N ASP A 106 -16.48 10.66 3.07
CA ASP A 106 -17.55 9.74 3.41
C ASP A 106 -17.10 8.31 3.14
N HIS A 107 -16.84 7.60 4.24
CA HIS A 107 -16.47 6.20 4.21
C HIS A 107 -17.66 5.42 3.66
N PRO A 108 -17.48 4.66 2.57
CA PRO A 108 -18.55 3.82 2.06
C PRO A 108 -19.03 2.89 3.18
N THR A 109 -20.35 2.70 3.25
CA THR A 109 -20.91 1.57 3.99
C THR A 109 -20.24 0.27 3.55
N ALA A 110 -20.14 -0.69 4.47
CA ALA A 110 -19.49 -1.97 4.20
C ALA A 110 -19.95 -2.56 2.86
N ARG A 111 -18.98 -2.89 1.98
CA ARG A 111 -19.30 -3.29 0.61
C ARG A 111 -19.92 -4.70 0.61
N SER A 112 -20.83 -4.95 -0.33
CA SER A 112 -21.42 -6.28 -0.49
C SER A 112 -20.40 -7.30 -1.03
N ARG A 113 -19.42 -6.86 -1.82
CA ARG A 113 -18.36 -7.68 -2.43
C ARG A 113 -16.99 -6.99 -2.30
N PHE A 114 -15.93 -7.79 -2.33
CA PHE A 114 -14.55 -7.31 -2.40
C PHE A 114 -14.36 -6.34 -3.57
N ALA A 115 -13.59 -5.29 -3.31
CA ALA A 115 -13.25 -4.31 -4.32
C ALA A 115 -12.43 -4.95 -5.45
N SER A 116 -12.58 -4.45 -6.68
CA SER A 116 -11.75 -4.90 -7.79
C SER A 116 -10.28 -4.51 -7.58
N SER A 117 -10.06 -3.36 -6.94
CA SER A 117 -8.75 -2.85 -6.51
C SER A 117 -8.84 -2.42 -5.06
N THR A 118 -7.79 -2.64 -4.28
CA THR A 118 -7.74 -2.20 -2.87
C THR A 118 -7.95 -0.69 -2.81
N GLN A 119 -8.89 -0.22 -1.99
CA GLN A 119 -9.31 1.19 -1.95
C GLN A 119 -8.24 2.10 -1.32
N ASP A 120 -7.38 1.56 -0.46
CA ASP A 120 -6.15 2.23 -0.04
C ASP A 120 -5.00 1.81 -0.97
N SER A 121 -4.55 2.73 -1.80
CA SER A 121 -3.45 2.50 -2.75
C SER A 121 -2.10 2.30 -2.07
N CYS A 122 -1.95 2.76 -0.82
CA CYS A 122 -0.75 2.61 0.01
C CYS A 122 -0.79 1.36 0.90
N PHE A 123 -1.85 0.55 0.83
CA PHE A 123 -2.00 -0.67 1.63
C PHE A 123 -0.73 -1.55 1.61
N TRP A 124 -0.16 -1.78 0.42
CA TRP A 124 1.04 -2.62 0.30
C TRP A 124 2.27 -2.00 0.94
N ALA A 125 2.41 -0.67 0.98
CA ALA A 125 3.52 -0.03 1.67
C ALA A 125 3.45 -0.29 3.18
N GLN A 126 2.24 -0.27 3.75
CA GLN A 126 2.01 -0.59 5.15
C GLN A 126 2.27 -2.07 5.47
N VAL A 127 1.94 -2.99 4.54
CA VAL A 127 2.30 -4.41 4.67
C VAL A 127 3.81 -4.58 4.78
N GLU A 128 4.59 -3.93 3.92
CA GLU A 128 6.05 -4.02 3.94
C GLU A 128 6.64 -3.40 5.20
N GLU A 129 6.12 -2.24 5.63
CA GLU A 129 6.51 -1.59 6.89
C GLU A 129 6.21 -2.46 8.11
N ALA A 130 5.04 -3.11 8.15
CA ALA A 130 4.66 -3.99 9.24
C ALA A 130 5.51 -5.26 9.29
N ARG A 131 5.89 -5.82 8.13
CA ARG A 131 6.81 -6.98 8.07
C ARG A 131 8.21 -6.62 8.56
N ASP A 132 8.76 -5.49 8.11
CA ASP A 132 10.04 -4.99 8.62
C ASP A 132 9.95 -4.67 10.12
N GLY A 133 8.82 -4.12 10.56
CA GLY A 133 8.51 -3.90 11.97
C GLY A 133 8.54 -5.19 12.77
N LEU A 134 7.88 -6.25 12.29
CA LEU A 134 7.85 -7.56 12.94
C LEU A 134 9.25 -8.17 13.07
N ILE A 135 10.09 -8.04 12.05
CA ILE A 135 11.50 -8.48 12.09
C ILE A 135 12.26 -7.72 13.19
N LYS A 136 12.08 -6.40 13.27
CA LYS A 136 12.73 -5.56 14.29
C LYS A 136 12.23 -5.90 15.70
N VAL A 137 10.92 -6.09 15.89
CA VAL A 137 10.33 -6.49 17.19
C VAL A 137 10.97 -7.78 17.70
N ARG A 138 11.16 -8.78 16.84
CA ARG A 138 11.76 -10.07 17.23
C ARG A 138 13.22 -9.96 17.67
N ALA A 139 13.93 -8.93 17.23
CA ALA A 139 15.34 -8.70 17.55
C ALA A 139 15.55 -7.64 18.65
N GLU A 140 14.49 -6.99 19.13
CA GLU A 140 14.60 -5.87 20.07
C GLU A 140 14.71 -6.36 21.52
N SER A 141 15.76 -5.91 22.21
CA SER A 141 16.03 -6.24 23.61
C SER A 141 15.55 -5.16 24.58
N ASP A 142 15.41 -3.91 24.14
CA ASP A 142 14.91 -2.82 24.98
C ASP A 142 13.38 -2.93 25.10
N ALA A 143 12.90 -3.12 26.33
CA ALA A 143 11.48 -3.33 26.61
C ALA A 143 10.58 -2.18 26.12
N ARG A 144 11.03 -0.93 26.22
CA ARG A 144 10.21 0.23 25.80
C ARG A 144 10.10 0.30 24.29
N LYS A 145 11.22 0.08 23.58
CA LYS A 145 11.22 0.01 22.11
C LYS A 145 10.41 -1.19 21.62
N PHE A 146 10.55 -2.34 22.26
CA PHE A 146 9.78 -3.55 21.97
C PHE A 146 8.27 -3.28 22.05
N ILE A 147 7.79 -2.70 23.16
CA ILE A 147 6.36 -2.38 23.35
C ILE A 147 5.87 -1.43 22.25
N LYS A 148 6.63 -0.37 21.97
CA LYS A 148 6.26 0.60 20.92
C LYS A 148 6.16 -0.05 19.54
N MET A 149 7.16 -0.83 19.15
CA MET A 149 7.14 -1.49 17.84
C MET A 149 6.03 -2.55 17.75
N LEU A 150 5.74 -3.25 18.84
CA LEU A 150 4.63 -4.20 18.93
C LEU A 150 3.27 -3.50 18.73
N GLU A 151 3.07 -2.34 19.35
CA GLU A 151 1.88 -1.52 19.15
C GLU A 151 1.73 -1.10 17.68
N ASP A 152 2.81 -0.71 17.02
CA ASP A 152 2.76 -0.27 15.62
C ASP A 152 2.36 -1.42 14.67
N VAL A 153 2.91 -2.62 14.87
CA VAL A 153 2.50 -3.83 14.11
C VAL A 153 1.04 -4.22 14.42
N THR A 154 0.62 -4.10 15.68
CA THR A 154 -0.76 -4.39 16.10
C THR A 154 -1.77 -3.41 15.49
N LYS A 155 -1.42 -2.11 15.43
CA LYS A 155 -2.25 -1.08 14.77
C LYS A 155 -2.44 -1.41 13.29
N PHE A 156 -1.38 -1.86 12.61
CA PHE A 156 -1.49 -2.30 11.23
C PHE A 156 -2.42 -3.52 11.06
N ASP A 157 -2.29 -4.55 11.91
CA ASP A 157 -3.18 -5.72 11.87
C ASP A 157 -4.66 -5.33 12.06
N GLN A 158 -4.96 -4.47 13.02
CA GLN A 158 -6.32 -3.93 13.24
C GLN A 158 -6.83 -3.14 12.02
N TYR A 159 -5.98 -2.28 11.45
CA TYR A 159 -6.29 -1.53 10.23
C TYR A 159 -6.62 -2.47 9.07
N ALA A 160 -5.80 -3.50 8.83
CA ALA A 160 -5.97 -4.43 7.73
C ALA A 160 -7.24 -5.28 7.90
N LYS A 161 -7.53 -5.75 9.12
CA LYS A 161 -8.77 -6.46 9.45
C LYS A 161 -10.01 -5.62 9.13
N ARG A 162 -10.03 -4.35 9.54
CA ARG A 162 -11.14 -3.42 9.24
C ARG A 162 -11.35 -3.26 7.73
N LEU A 163 -10.28 -3.09 6.95
CA LEU A 163 -10.36 -2.99 5.49
C LEU A 163 -10.93 -4.26 4.85
N ILE A 164 -10.58 -5.43 5.38
CA ILE A 164 -11.08 -6.73 4.90
C ILE A 164 -12.55 -6.92 5.26
N GLU A 165 -12.95 -6.61 6.49
CA GLU A 165 -14.34 -6.67 6.97
C GLU A 165 -15.26 -5.77 6.12
N ASN A 166 -14.79 -4.56 5.79
CA ASN A 166 -15.48 -3.63 4.90
C ASN A 166 -15.43 -4.05 3.42
N LYS A 167 -14.68 -5.10 3.09
CA LYS A 167 -14.41 -5.62 1.75
C LYS A 167 -13.79 -4.57 0.81
N GLU A 168 -12.99 -3.67 1.37
CA GLU A 168 -12.28 -2.60 0.66
C GLU A 168 -10.98 -3.08 0.00
N VAL A 169 -10.54 -4.29 0.32
CA VAL A 169 -9.39 -4.92 -0.32
C VAL A 169 -9.77 -5.68 -1.60
N SER A 170 -8.81 -5.82 -2.50
CA SER A 170 -8.90 -6.77 -3.61
C SER A 170 -8.69 -8.22 -3.14
N GLN A 171 -9.25 -9.18 -3.88
CA GLN A 171 -9.02 -10.61 -3.65
C GLN A 171 -7.54 -10.98 -3.71
N ASP A 172 -6.73 -10.19 -4.41
CA ASP A 172 -5.28 -10.38 -4.50
C ASP A 172 -4.57 -10.26 -3.14
N VAL A 173 -5.13 -9.47 -2.21
CA VAL A 173 -4.63 -9.37 -0.82
C VAL A 173 -4.83 -10.69 -0.08
N LEU A 174 -5.93 -11.38 -0.35
CA LEU A 174 -6.31 -12.64 0.31
C LEU A 174 -5.77 -13.90 -0.40
N ALA A 175 -5.00 -13.73 -1.47
CA ALA A 175 -4.43 -14.85 -2.20
C ALA A 175 -3.43 -15.61 -1.29
N LYS A 176 -3.50 -16.95 -1.27
CA LYS A 176 -2.70 -17.83 -0.39
C LYS A 176 -1.21 -17.45 -0.25
N ASN A 177 -0.57 -17.00 -1.32
CA ASN A 177 0.86 -16.66 -1.33
C ASN A 177 1.11 -15.15 -1.45
N SER A 178 0.15 -14.31 -1.04
CA SER A 178 0.33 -12.86 -1.04
C SER A 178 1.28 -12.43 0.07
N SER A 179 1.92 -11.26 -0.09
CA SER A 179 2.76 -10.70 0.99
C SER A 179 1.96 -10.43 2.27
N TYR A 180 0.66 -10.13 2.16
CA TYR A 180 -0.21 -9.93 3.32
C TYR A 180 -0.53 -11.25 4.04
N THR A 181 -0.88 -12.31 3.31
CA THR A 181 -1.16 -13.62 3.93
C THR A 181 0.07 -14.15 4.66
N LYS A 182 1.26 -14.00 4.05
CA LYS A 182 2.53 -14.36 4.71
C LYS A 182 2.78 -13.54 5.97
N PHE A 183 2.53 -12.22 5.93
CA PHE A 183 2.63 -11.38 7.13
C PHE A 183 1.72 -11.88 8.25
N ILE A 184 0.46 -12.21 7.94
CA ILE A 184 -0.49 -12.69 8.96
C ILE A 184 -0.05 -14.03 9.55
N GLU A 185 0.48 -14.95 8.74
CA GLU A 185 1.07 -16.20 9.24
C GLU A 185 2.24 -15.91 10.19
N GLU A 186 3.20 -15.08 9.76
CA GLU A 186 4.36 -14.67 10.57
C GLU A 186 3.94 -13.95 11.86
N TRP A 187 2.88 -13.15 11.81
CA TRP A 187 2.35 -12.38 12.94
C TRP A 187 1.64 -13.27 13.95
N ASN A 188 0.77 -14.17 13.50
CA ASN A 188 0.07 -15.11 14.37
C ASN A 188 1.05 -16.03 15.10
N ASP A 189 2.05 -16.56 14.39
CA ASP A 189 3.10 -17.40 14.99
C ASP A 189 3.84 -16.63 16.11
N PHE A 190 4.16 -15.36 15.85
CA PHE A 190 4.81 -14.50 16.83
C PHE A 190 3.91 -14.22 18.05
N GLN A 191 2.63 -13.93 17.84
CA GLN A 191 1.68 -13.73 18.94
C GLN A 191 1.54 -14.98 19.82
N SER A 192 1.49 -16.18 19.21
CA SER A 192 1.45 -17.44 19.96
C SER A 192 2.72 -17.64 20.80
N GLN A 193 3.90 -17.31 20.26
CA GLN A 193 5.15 -17.35 21.02
C GLN A 193 5.14 -16.39 22.21
N LEU A 194 4.61 -15.17 22.04
CA LEU A 194 4.48 -14.21 23.15
C LEU A 194 3.52 -14.71 24.24
N GLN A 195 2.41 -15.34 23.88
CA GLN A 195 1.46 -15.91 24.84
C GLN A 195 2.08 -17.07 25.64
N LEU A 196 2.91 -17.90 25.00
CA LEU A 196 3.65 -18.97 25.67
C LEU A 196 4.72 -18.44 26.64
N LEU A 197 5.24 -17.23 26.40
CA LEU A 197 6.24 -16.57 27.24
C LEU A 197 5.63 -15.77 28.41
N GLN A 198 4.32 -15.51 28.41
CA GLN A 198 3.63 -14.99 29.59
C GLN A 198 3.52 -16.13 30.61
N PRO A 199 4.09 -16.00 31.83
CA PRO A 199 3.97 -17.06 32.82
C PRO A 199 2.49 -17.29 33.11
N GLN A 200 2.04 -18.54 33.02
CA GLN A 200 0.79 -18.98 33.63
C GLN A 200 0.96 -18.83 35.15
N PHE A 201 0.71 -17.63 35.67
CA PHE A 201 0.60 -17.44 37.10
C PHE A 201 -0.77 -17.99 37.53
N PRO A 202 -0.81 -18.91 38.53
CA PRO A 202 -2.04 -19.44 39.08
C PRO A 202 -2.86 -18.40 39.83
#